data_AF-A0A2I7SKU8-F1
#
_entry.id   AF-A0A2I7SKU8-F1
#
_cell.length_a   1.000
_cell.length_b   1.000
_cell.length_c   1.000
_cell.angle_alpha   90.00
_cell.angle_beta   90.00
_cell.angle_gamma   90.00
#
_symmetry.space_group_name_H-M   'P 1'
#
loop_
_entity.id
_entity.type
_entity.pdbx_description
1 polymer ?
#
loop_
_entity_poly.entity_id
_entity_poly.type
_entity_poly.pdbx_seq_one_letter_code
_entity_poly.pdbx_strand_id
1 'polypeptide(L)' 'MNKKEIARQYITHLENGNIEQVISLFNQNGMVDSPLYGIKKADEFYRELNNDTSNSELYFRIQELNATNLN' A
#
# COMPACT_ATOMS: atom_id res chain seq x y z
N MET A 1 6.68 -14.14 6.64
CA MET A 1 7.14 -12.81 7.09
C MET A 1 6.23 -12.30 8.19
N ASN A 2 6.74 -11.47 9.11
CA ASN A 2 5.87 -10.79 10.08
C ASN A 2 5.29 -9.50 9.46
N LYS A 3 4.27 -8.92 10.10
CA LYS A 3 3.56 -7.73 9.58
C LYS A 3 4.49 -6.52 9.37
N LYS A 4 5.48 -6.33 10.26
CA LYS A 4 6.44 -5.22 10.18
C LYS A 4 7.36 -5.36 8.97
N GLU A 5 7.77 -6.58 8.66
CA GLU A 5 8.61 -6.89 7.50
C GLU A 5 7.85 -6.64 6.19
N ILE A 6 6.60 -7.10 6.11
CA ILE A 6 5.73 -6.85 4.95
C ILE A 6 5.51 -5.35 4.74
N ALA A 7 5.22 -4.60 5.81
CA ALA A 7 5.03 -3.16 5.73
C ALA A 7 6.28 -2.43 5.23
N ARG A 8 7.48 -2.86 5.67
CA ARG A 8 8.74 -2.26 5.19
C ARG A 8 8.94 -2.54 3.70
N GLN A 9 8.79 -3.80 3.28
CA GLN A 9 8.93 -4.17 1.87
C GLN A 9 7.93 -3.44 0.99
N TYR A 10 6.69 -3.32 1.45
CA TYR A 10 5.64 -2.58 0.76
C TYR A 10 6.06 -1.13 0.46
N ILE A 11 6.51 -0.40 1.49
CA ILE A 11 6.95 0.99 1.32
C ILE A 11 8.18 1.07 0.42
N THR A 12 9.19 0.23 0.66
CA THR A 12 10.41 0.22 -0.17
C THR A 12 10.12 -0.08 -1.64
N HIS A 13 9.22 -1.01 -1.95
CA HIS A 13 8.87 -1.30 -3.34
C HIS A 13 8.08 -0.16 -3.98
N LEU A 14 7.17 0.47 -3.23
CA LEU A 14 6.37 1.59 -3.72
C LEU A 14 7.22 2.84 -3.98
N GLU A 15 8.16 3.18 -3.09
CA GLU A 15 9.11 4.30 -3.25
C GLU A 15 10.00 4.14 -4.48
N ASN A 16 10.38 2.90 -4.81
CA ASN A 16 11.24 2.62 -5.95
C ASN A 16 10.46 2.41 -7.26
N GLY A 17 9.13 2.56 -7.27
CA GLY A 17 8.30 2.28 -8.46
C GLY A 17 8.28 0.80 -8.87
N ASN A 18 8.63 -0.11 -7.96
CA ASN A 18 8.72 -1.55 -8.23
C ASN A 18 7.36 -2.24 -8.09
N ILE A 19 6.42 -1.90 -8.98
CA ILE A 19 5.01 -2.29 -8.88
C ILE A 19 4.78 -3.80 -8.81
N GLU A 20 5.51 -4.59 -9.60
CA GLU A 20 5.37 -6.06 -9.54
C GLU A 20 5.74 -6.62 -8.16
N GLN A 21 6.70 -5.99 -7.47
CA GLN A 21 7.09 -6.38 -6.11
C GLN A 21 6.09 -5.88 -5.07
N VAL A 22 5.41 -4.77 -5.31
CA VAL A 22 4.26 -4.36 -4.48
C VAL A 22 3.14 -5.39 -4.61
N ILE A 23 2.78 -5.77 -5.83
CA ILE A 23 1.71 -6.72 -6.13
C ILE A 23 2.02 -8.10 -5.53
N SER A 24 3.28 -8.55 -5.56
CA SER A 24 3.68 -9.87 -5.01
C SER A 24 3.47 -10.02 -3.50
N LEU A 25 3.32 -8.91 -2.76
CA LEU A 25 3.01 -8.91 -1.33
C LEU A 25 1.53 -9.19 -1.04
N PHE A 26 0.66 -9.10 -2.05
CA PHE A 26 -0.77 -9.34 -1.90
C PHE A 26 -1.12 -10.80 -2.16
N ASN A 27 -2.23 -11.24 -1.56
CA ASN A 27 -2.89 -12.45 -2.01
C ASN A 27 -3.38 -12.26 -3.46
N GLN A 28 -3.45 -13.35 -4.24
CA GLN A 28 -3.97 -13.34 -5.61
C GLN A 28 -5.35 -12.65 -5.74
N ASN A 29 -6.20 -12.77 -4.72
CA ASN A 29 -7.53 -12.16 -4.65
C ASN A 29 -7.56 -10.93 -3.71
N GLY A 30 -6.40 -10.36 -3.40
CA GLY A 30 -6.27 -9.16 -2.56
C GLY A 30 -6.97 -7.97 -3.21
N MET A 31 -7.73 -7.22 -2.41
CA MET A 31 -8.48 -6.05 -2.83
C MET A 31 -7.92 -4.80 -2.15
N VAL A 32 -7.94 -3.68 -2.87
CA VAL A 32 -7.59 -2.35 -2.36
C VAL A 32 -8.84 -1.49 -2.42
N ASP A 33 -9.20 -0.85 -1.31
CA ASP A 33 -10.23 0.17 -1.24
C ASP A 33 -9.55 1.55 -1.30
N SER A 34 -9.73 2.25 -2.42
CA SER A 34 -9.12 3.55 -2.67
C SER A 34 -10.20 4.62 -2.84
N PRO A 35 -10.07 5.78 -2.18
CA PRO A 35 -11.00 6.89 -2.37
C PRO A 35 -10.96 7.48 -3.79
N LEU A 36 -9.87 7.28 -4.54
CA LEU A 36 -9.71 7.81 -5.90
C LEU A 36 -10.10 6.80 -6.97
N TYR A 37 -9.83 5.52 -6.73
CA TYR A 37 -9.99 4.46 -7.73
C TYR A 37 -11.13 3.49 -7.41
N GLY A 38 -11.80 3.66 -6.26
CA GLY A 38 -12.77 2.70 -5.73
C GLY A 38 -12.14 1.40 -5.26
N ILE A 39 -12.98 0.36 -5.13
CA ILE A 39 -12.55 -0.99 -4.75
C ILE A 39 -12.08 -1.75 -5.99
N LYS A 40 -10.81 -2.19 -6.01
CA LYS A 40 -10.19 -2.91 -7.14
C LYS A 40 -9.33 -4.09 -6.65
N LYS A 41 -9.04 -5.05 -7.53
CA LYS A 41 -7.99 -6.04 -7.24
C LYS A 41 -6.64 -5.34 -7.13
N ALA A 42 -5.75 -5.83 -6.27
CA ALA A 42 -4.46 -5.19 -6.03
C ALA A 42 -3.61 -5.08 -7.30
N ASP A 43 -3.60 -6.11 -8.15
CA ASP A 43 -2.87 -6.09 -9.41
C ASP A 43 -3.39 -5.01 -10.38
N GLU A 44 -4.71 -4.87 -10.49
CA GLU A 44 -5.34 -3.82 -11.29
C GLU A 44 -5.04 -2.43 -10.73
N PHE A 45 -5.25 -2.27 -9.41
CA PHE A 45 -5.06 -0.99 -8.72
C PHE A 45 -3.64 -0.45 -8.88
N TYR A 46 -2.60 -1.23 -8.58
CA TYR A 46 -1.23 -0.71 -8.59
C TYR A 46 -0.69 -0.49 -10.01
N ARG A 47 -1.17 -1.23 -11.01
CA ARG A 47 -0.82 -0.96 -12.43
C ARG A 47 -1.45 0.36 -12.90
N GLU A 48 -2.71 0.61 -12.55
CA GLU A 48 -3.40 1.86 -12.89
C GLU A 48 -2.76 3.05 -12.18
N LEU A 49 -2.52 2.94 -10.87
CA LEU A 49 -1.83 3.96 -10.07
C LEU A 49 -0.47 4.34 -10.68
N ASN A 50 0.31 3.35 -11.11
CA ASN A 50 1.62 3.60 -11.69
C ASN A 50 1.56 4.28 -13.06
N ASN A 51 0.55 3.97 -13.88
CA ASN A 51 0.37 4.63 -15.17
C ASN A 51 -0.02 6.11 -15.00
N ASP A 52 -0.77 6.42 -13.95
CA ASP A 52 -1.23 7.77 -13.65
C ASP A 52 -0.20 8.61 -12.87
N THR A 53 0.87 7.97 -12.39
CA THR A 53 1.86 8.59 -11.49
C THR A 53 3.22 8.73 -12.17
N SER A 54 3.59 9.95 -12.54
CA SER A 54 4.92 10.23 -13.12
C SER A 54 6.05 10.31 -12.10
N ASN A 55 5.74 10.74 -10.86
CA ASN A 55 6.65 10.79 -9.72
C ASN A 55 5.84 10.75 -8.42
N SER A 56 6.38 10.19 -7.35
CA SER A 56 5.74 10.19 -6.03
C SER A 56 6.76 10.23 -4.90
N GLU A 57 6.57 11.16 -3.97
CA GLU A 57 7.28 11.17 -2.69
C GLU A 57 6.36 10.60 -1.62
N LEU A 58 6.81 9.55 -0.94
CA LEU A 58 6.04 8.91 0.13
C LEU A 58 6.46 9.47 1.48
N TYR A 59 5.49 9.92 2.27
CA TYR A 59 5.71 10.33 3.65
C TYR A 59 5.00 9.37 4.60
N PHE A 60 5.78 8.56 5.32
CA PHE A 60 5.24 7.64 6.31
C PHE A 60 4.97 8.38 7.63
N ARG A 61 3.70 8.44 8.04
CA ARG A 61 3.30 8.92 9.36
C ARG A 61 2.70 7.78 10.17
N ILE A 62 3.40 7.35 11.22
CA ILE A 62 2.81 6.50 12.24
C ILE A 62 1.83 7.37 13.03
N GLN A 63 0.53 7.12 12.89
CA GLN A 63 -0.45 7.61 13.85
C GLN A 63 -0.63 6.54 14.92
N GLU A 64 -0.15 6.81 16.14
CA GLU A 64 -0.52 5.99 17.28
C GLU A 64 -2.02 6.19 17.55
N LEU A 65 -2.79 5.13 17.39
CA LEU A 65 -4.16 5.09 17.90
C LEU A 65 -4.08 5.04 19.42
N ASN A 66 -4.09 6.22 20.05
CA ASN A 66 -4.38 6.33 21.46
C ASN A 66 -5.84 5.91 21.66
N ALA A 67 -6.06 4.63 21.94
CA ALA A 67 -7.31 4.21 22.56
C ALA A 67 -7.37 4.89 23.93
N THR A 68 -8.05 6.03 24.00
CA THR A 68 -8.41 6.64 25.27
C THR A 68 -9.27 5.63 26.01
N ASN A 69 -8.68 4.97 27.02
CA ASN A 69 -9.43 4.16 27.94
C ASN A 69 -10.47 5.06 28.61
N LEU A 70 -11.73 4.84 28.28
CA LEU A 70 -12.84 5.16 29.17
C LEU A 70 -12.63 4.32 30.43
N ASN A 71 -12.22 4.98 31.52
CA ASN A 71 -12.52 4.61 32.90
C ASN A 71 -12.41 5.86 33.77
#